data_AF-A0A317C5H5-F1
#
_entry.id   AF-A0A317C5H5-F1
#
_cell.length_a   1.000
_cell.length_b   1.000
_cell.length_c   1.000
_cell.angle_alpha   90.00
_cell.angle_beta   90.00
_cell.angle_gamma   90.00
#
_symmetry.space_group_name_H-M   'P 1'
#
loop_
_entity.id
_entity.type
_entity.pdbx_description
1 polymer ?
#
loop_
_entity_poly.entity_id
_entity_poly.type
_entity_poly.pdbx_seq_one_letter_code
_entity_poly.pdbx_strand_id
1 'polypeptide(L)'
;MQLLIAHPSREELLASVDLSKDIRVSRDQIQLLAPIPRPNKNVICMGLNYFDHIAEAASAAGRTARKPKAPIVFTKANTSVIGPDAAIPDDPEVSEQLDWEVELAIIIGKTGKKIPVDKVHEHIFGYTIVIATGTPDGVGFARTPAEYLKAGDVVTCKVEGIGVLENTLVAV
;
A
#
# COMPACT_ATOMS: atom_id res chain seq x y z
N MET A 1 4.90 20.15 -14.41
CA MET A 1 4.86 19.01 -13.47
C MET A 1 3.51 18.35 -13.66
N GLN A 2 3.45 17.37 -14.56
CA GLN A 2 2.22 16.75 -15.04
C GLN A 2 1.96 15.53 -14.16
N LEU A 3 0.75 15.46 -13.58
CA LEU A 3 0.35 14.49 -12.57
C LEU A 3 0.63 13.04 -13.01
N LEU A 4 1.04 12.25 -12.04
CA LEU A 4 1.52 10.86 -12.11
C LEU A 4 0.47 9.80 -12.48
N ILE A 5 -0.64 10.19 -13.12
CA ILE A 5 -1.64 9.26 -13.65
C ILE A 5 -2.09 9.77 -15.02
N ALA A 6 -1.28 9.49 -16.04
CA ALA A 6 -1.72 9.57 -17.44
C ALA A 6 -2.30 8.20 -17.85
N HIS A 7 -3.36 7.78 -17.17
CA HIS A 7 -4.21 6.70 -17.65
C HIS A 7 -5.53 7.30 -18.13
N PRO A 8 -6.22 6.66 -19.10
CA PRO A 8 -7.56 7.07 -19.48
C PRO A 8 -8.43 7.18 -18.23
N SER A 9 -9.36 8.13 -18.19
CA SER A 9 -10.36 8.15 -17.12
C SER A 9 -11.09 6.79 -17.09
N ARG A 10 -11.71 6.43 -15.96
CA ARG A 10 -12.52 5.20 -15.90
C ARG A 10 -13.55 5.16 -17.02
N GLU A 11 -14.17 6.30 -17.33
CA GLU A 11 -15.13 6.44 -18.42
C GLU A 11 -14.47 6.19 -19.78
N GLU A 12 -13.30 6.76 -20.05
CA GLU A 12 -12.57 6.56 -21.30
C GLU A 12 -12.12 5.11 -21.47
N LEU A 13 -11.68 4.47 -20.39
CA LEU A 13 -11.27 3.08 -20.40
C LEU A 13 -12.48 2.19 -20.70
N LEU A 14 -13.61 2.39 -20.01
CA LEU A 14 -14.87 1.67 -20.26
C LEU A 14 -15.40 1.89 -21.69
N ALA A 15 -15.25 3.09 -22.25
CA ALA A 15 -15.65 3.38 -23.62
C ALA A 15 -14.74 2.72 -24.68
N SER A 16 -13.48 2.40 -24.30
CA SER A 16 -12.49 1.79 -25.21
C SER A 16 -12.58 0.26 -25.32
N VAL A 17 -13.39 -0.39 -24.47
CA VAL A 17 -13.52 -1.86 -24.45
C VAL A 17 -14.86 -2.29 -25.03
N ASP A 18 -14.84 -3.24 -25.98
CA ASP A 18 -16.05 -3.92 -26.44
C ASP A 18 -16.50 -4.96 -25.41
N LEU A 19 -17.35 -4.54 -24.48
CA LEU A 19 -17.89 -5.38 -23.41
C LEU A 19 -19.01 -6.33 -23.88
N SER A 20 -19.35 -6.36 -25.18
CA SER A 20 -20.48 -7.15 -25.70
C SER A 20 -20.26 -8.67 -25.60
N LYS A 21 -19.00 -9.09 -25.46
CA LYS A 21 -18.60 -10.50 -25.33
C LYS A 21 -18.25 -10.90 -23.90
N ASP A 22 -18.30 -9.97 -22.96
CA ASP A 22 -17.84 -10.19 -21.59
C ASP A 22 -18.95 -10.74 -20.69
N ILE A 23 -18.58 -11.67 -19.82
CA ILE A 23 -19.43 -12.16 -18.74
C ILE A 23 -19.47 -11.10 -17.64
N ARG A 24 -20.66 -10.59 -17.35
CA ARG A 24 -20.88 -9.67 -16.23
C ARG A 24 -21.28 -10.46 -15.00
N VAL A 25 -20.46 -10.39 -13.97
CA VAL A 25 -20.73 -10.99 -12.67
C VAL A 25 -20.90 -9.86 -11.67
N SER A 26 -21.85 -10.00 -10.75
CA SER A 26 -22.06 -8.99 -9.72
C SER A 26 -20.88 -8.97 -8.73
N ARG A 27 -20.57 -7.81 -8.14
CA ARG A 27 -19.40 -7.64 -7.26
C ARG A 27 -19.46 -8.52 -6.01
N ASP A 28 -20.65 -8.82 -5.53
CA ASP A 28 -20.94 -9.72 -4.40
C ASP A 28 -20.78 -11.21 -4.74
N GLN A 29 -20.72 -11.55 -6.03
CA GLN A 29 -20.53 -12.92 -6.52
C GLN A 29 -19.06 -13.22 -6.85
N ILE A 30 -18.15 -12.25 -6.65
CA ILE A 30 -16.73 -12.41 -6.91
C ILE A 30 -15.91 -12.06 -5.67
N GLN A 31 -14.78 -12.73 -5.55
CA GLN A 31 -13.72 -12.34 -4.62
C GLN A 31 -12.61 -11.65 -5.41
N LEU A 32 -12.25 -10.43 -5.00
CA LEU A 32 -11.06 -9.78 -5.53
C LEU A 32 -9.83 -10.39 -4.87
N LEU A 33 -8.85 -10.76 -5.68
CA LEU A 33 -7.53 -11.14 -5.20
C LEU A 33 -6.62 -9.91 -5.20
N ALA A 34 -5.47 -10.00 -4.53
CA ALA A 34 -4.41 -9.03 -4.73
C ALA A 34 -4.03 -8.99 -6.22
N PRO A 35 -3.69 -7.82 -6.80
CA PRO A 35 -3.31 -7.73 -8.21
C PRO A 35 -2.13 -8.65 -8.58
N ILE A 36 -1.22 -8.87 -7.63
CA ILE A 36 -0.12 -9.84 -7.73
C ILE A 36 -0.12 -10.65 -6.42
N PRO A 37 -0.85 -11.78 -6.35
CA PRO A 37 -1.01 -12.54 -5.10
C PRO A 37 0.29 -13.10 -4.54
N ARG A 38 1.24 -13.43 -5.41
CA ARG A 38 2.57 -13.92 -5.04
C ARG A 38 3.62 -13.25 -5.92
N PRO A 39 4.14 -12.08 -5.52
CA PRO A 39 5.23 -11.46 -6.24
C PRO A 39 6.47 -12.36 -6.25
N ASN A 40 7.21 -12.39 -7.36
CA ASN A 40 8.43 -13.20 -7.50
C ASN A 40 9.58 -12.75 -6.59
N LYS A 41 9.45 -11.58 -5.97
CA LYS A 41 10.40 -10.99 -5.03
C LYS A 41 9.62 -10.45 -3.84
N ASN A 42 10.30 -10.26 -2.71
CA ASN A 42 9.71 -9.51 -1.60
C ASN A 42 9.27 -8.11 -2.05
N VAL A 43 8.25 -7.58 -1.38
CA VAL A 43 7.78 -6.21 -1.60
C VAL A 43 8.83 -5.27 -1.01
N ILE A 44 9.47 -4.47 -1.86
CA ILE A 44 10.45 -3.46 -1.45
C ILE A 44 9.68 -2.26 -0.89
N CYS A 45 9.99 -1.86 0.32
CA CYS A 45 9.29 -0.82 1.06
C CYS A 45 10.24 0.31 1.43
N MET A 46 9.69 1.52 1.62
CA MET A 46 10.45 2.74 1.86
C MET A 46 10.16 3.31 3.24
N GLY A 47 11.13 3.29 4.15
CA GLY A 47 10.97 3.84 5.49
C GLY A 47 11.18 5.35 5.52
N LEU A 48 10.44 6.06 6.38
CA LEU A 48 10.61 7.49 6.63
C LEU A 48 10.58 8.34 5.33
N ASN A 49 9.61 8.03 4.47
CA ASN A 49 9.52 8.63 3.13
C ASN A 49 8.55 9.83 3.05
N TYR A 50 7.90 10.18 4.17
CA TYR A 50 7.10 11.39 4.35
C TYR A 50 7.69 12.24 5.48
N PHE A 51 7.80 13.56 5.27
CA PHE A 51 8.44 14.44 6.24
C PHE A 51 7.62 14.61 7.53
N ASP A 52 6.30 14.68 7.41
CA ASP A 52 5.41 14.82 8.57
C ASP A 52 5.46 13.55 9.44
N HIS A 53 5.47 12.37 8.82
CA HIS A 53 5.73 11.10 9.50
C HIS A 53 7.10 11.05 10.20
N ILE A 54 8.17 11.59 9.59
CA ILE A 54 9.48 11.72 10.26
C ILE A 54 9.39 12.58 11.52
N ALA A 55 8.64 13.69 11.45
CA ALA A 55 8.48 14.61 12.57
C ALA A 55 7.69 13.94 13.72
N GLU A 56 6.59 13.28 13.38
CA GLU A 56 5.74 12.52 14.31
C GLU A 56 6.51 11.40 15.00
N ALA A 57 7.14 10.50 14.23
CA ALA A 57 7.88 9.36 14.77
C ALA A 57 9.05 9.80 15.66
N ALA A 58 9.73 10.89 15.31
CA ALA A 58 10.79 11.45 16.13
C ALA A 58 10.23 12.02 17.45
N SER A 59 9.11 12.74 17.41
CA SER A 59 8.43 13.26 18.59
C SER A 59 8.00 12.14 19.53
N ALA A 60 7.32 11.11 19.01
CA ALA A 60 6.88 9.94 19.78
C ALA A 60 8.05 9.19 20.42
N ALA A 61 9.21 9.14 19.75
CA ALA A 61 10.43 8.51 20.27
C ALA A 61 11.30 9.42 21.17
N GLY A 62 10.87 10.66 21.45
CA GLY A 62 11.66 11.63 22.23
C GLY A 62 12.96 12.06 21.54
N ARG A 63 12.98 12.10 20.20
CA ARG A 63 14.14 12.40 19.36
C ARG A 63 13.88 13.61 18.47
N THR A 64 14.95 14.19 17.93
CA THR A 64 14.84 15.24 16.91
C THR A 64 14.64 14.64 15.53
N ALA A 65 13.65 15.16 14.79
CA ALA A 65 13.39 14.79 13.41
C ALA A 65 14.60 15.06 12.52
N ARG A 66 15.11 14.02 11.84
CA ARG A 66 16.22 14.17 10.89
C ARG A 66 15.89 13.46 9.59
N LYS A 67 15.89 14.22 8.49
CA LYS A 67 15.72 13.66 7.14
C LYS A 67 16.84 12.64 6.86
N PRO A 68 16.51 11.42 6.41
CA PRO A 68 17.51 10.46 5.95
C PRO A 68 18.36 11.05 4.82
N LYS A 69 19.67 10.75 4.81
CA LYS A 69 20.58 11.17 3.73
C LYS A 69 20.48 10.30 2.48
N ALA A 70 19.92 9.11 2.63
CA ALA A 70 19.67 8.13 1.58
C ALA A 70 18.35 7.41 1.91
N PRO A 71 17.69 6.81 0.91
CA PRO A 71 16.44 6.10 1.14
C PRO A 71 16.63 4.91 2.09
N ILE A 72 15.73 4.76 3.06
CA ILE A 72 15.71 3.60 3.96
C ILE A 72 14.89 2.52 3.28
N VAL A 73 15.52 1.38 3.02
CA VAL A 73 14.92 0.27 2.29
C VAL A 73 14.87 -0.97 3.17
N PHE A 74 13.71 -1.59 3.22
CA PHE A 74 13.50 -2.91 3.81
C PHE A 74 12.51 -3.68 2.93
N THR A 75 12.17 -4.91 3.31
CA THR A 75 11.26 -5.73 2.51
C THR A 75 10.22 -6.44 3.36
N LYS A 76 9.01 -6.61 2.83
CA LYS A 76 8.00 -7.56 3.35
C LYS A 76 8.02 -8.84 2.53
N ALA A 77 7.93 -9.99 3.20
CA ALA A 77 7.94 -11.29 2.53
C ALA A 77 6.82 -11.36 1.48
N ASN A 78 7.10 -11.94 0.32
CA ASN A 78 6.06 -12.10 -0.72
C ASN A 78 4.87 -12.97 -0.26
N THR A 79 5.02 -13.69 0.84
CA THR A 79 3.99 -14.51 1.48
C THR A 79 2.99 -13.72 2.31
N SER A 80 3.29 -12.46 2.65
CA SER A 80 2.40 -11.60 3.44
C SER A 80 1.34 -10.88 2.59
N VAL A 81 1.32 -11.10 1.27
CA VAL A 81 0.38 -10.43 0.37
C VAL A 81 -0.98 -11.11 0.47
N ILE A 82 -2.00 -10.32 0.80
CA ILE A 82 -3.41 -10.70 0.81
C ILE A 82 -4.21 -9.72 -0.06
N GLY A 83 -5.39 -10.16 -0.52
CA GLY A 83 -6.26 -9.34 -1.35
C GLY A 83 -7.08 -8.32 -0.54
N PRO A 84 -7.86 -7.48 -1.24
CA PRO A 84 -8.96 -6.75 -0.61
C PRO A 84 -9.91 -7.71 0.09
N ASP A 85 -10.55 -7.26 1.16
CA ASP A 85 -11.54 -8.00 1.96
C ASP A 85 -10.98 -9.23 2.69
N ALA A 86 -9.70 -9.58 2.48
CA ALA A 86 -9.06 -10.70 3.16
C ALA A 86 -8.76 -10.35 4.62
N ALA A 87 -8.88 -11.35 5.51
CA ALA A 87 -8.61 -11.18 6.92
C ALA A 87 -7.12 -10.88 7.19
N ILE A 88 -6.85 -9.89 8.04
CA ILE A 88 -5.56 -9.69 8.68
C ILE A 88 -5.56 -10.52 9.97
N PRO A 89 -4.64 -11.49 10.14
CA PRO A 89 -4.60 -12.27 11.37
C PRO A 89 -4.18 -11.39 12.56
N ASP A 90 -4.97 -11.41 13.62
CA ASP A 90 -4.65 -10.84 14.93
C ASP A 90 -4.19 -11.97 15.85
N ASP A 91 -2.88 -12.05 16.07
CA ASP A 91 -2.22 -13.07 16.88
C ASP A 91 -1.44 -12.40 18.03
N PRO A 92 -2.00 -12.38 19.26
CA PRO A 92 -1.37 -11.75 20.40
C PRO A 92 -0.11 -12.48 20.88
N GLU A 93 0.10 -13.75 20.48
CA GLU A 93 1.37 -14.44 20.77
C GLU A 93 2.52 -13.88 19.89
N VAL A 94 2.19 -13.28 18.74
CA VAL A 94 3.14 -12.65 17.83
C VAL A 94 3.32 -11.16 18.14
N SER A 95 2.23 -10.41 18.31
CA SER A 95 2.28 -8.96 18.57
C SER A 95 1.00 -8.43 19.21
N GLU A 96 1.15 -7.58 20.22
CA GLU A 96 0.07 -6.77 20.80
C GLU A 96 0.06 -5.32 20.28
N GLN A 97 0.95 -4.99 19.34
CA GLN A 97 1.19 -3.63 18.82
C GLN A 97 1.05 -3.60 17.29
N LEU A 98 -0.04 -4.18 16.78
CA LEU A 98 -0.32 -4.16 15.34
C LEU A 98 -0.79 -2.77 14.93
N ASP A 99 -0.17 -2.21 13.88
CA ASP A 99 -0.36 -0.83 13.44
C ASP A 99 -0.68 -0.76 11.94
N TRP A 100 -1.20 0.38 11.48
CA TRP A 100 -1.55 0.64 10.09
C TRP A 100 -0.60 1.65 9.45
N GLU A 101 -0.26 1.41 8.19
CA GLU A 101 0.55 2.32 7.39
C GLU A 101 0.05 2.30 5.93
N VAL A 102 -0.68 3.33 5.48
CA VAL A 102 -1.23 3.39 4.11
C VAL A 102 -0.17 3.90 3.13
N GLU A 103 0.02 3.17 2.04
CA GLU A 103 1.07 3.46 1.06
C GLU A 103 0.61 3.34 -0.39
N LEU A 104 1.25 4.15 -1.24
CA LEU A 104 1.20 4.02 -2.70
C LEU A 104 2.23 2.98 -3.15
N ALA A 105 1.76 1.88 -3.75
CA ALA A 105 2.64 0.88 -4.34
C ALA A 105 2.86 1.15 -5.84
N ILE A 106 4.10 0.98 -6.28
CA ILE A 106 4.51 1.07 -7.69
C ILE A 106 4.70 -0.35 -8.24
N ILE A 107 4.00 -0.68 -9.32
CA ILE A 107 4.12 -1.98 -10.01
C ILE A 107 5.13 -1.85 -11.14
N ILE A 108 6.18 -2.67 -11.11
CA ILE A 108 7.23 -2.68 -12.14
C ILE A 108 6.81 -3.62 -13.28
N GLY A 109 6.71 -3.09 -14.50
CA GLY A 109 6.35 -3.85 -15.70
C GLY A 109 7.53 -4.33 -16.53
N LYS A 110 8.67 -3.63 -16.44
CA LYS A 110 9.86 -3.90 -17.24
C LYS A 110 11.09 -4.02 -16.34
N THR A 111 11.78 -5.15 -16.42
CA THR A 111 13.06 -5.34 -15.73
C THR A 111 14.10 -4.32 -16.20
N GLY A 112 14.91 -3.80 -15.28
CA GLY A 112 15.99 -2.87 -15.59
C GLY A 112 17.08 -2.88 -14.52
N LYS A 113 18.27 -2.38 -14.88
CA LYS A 113 19.41 -2.21 -13.97
C LYS A 113 20.09 -0.88 -14.33
N LYS A 114 20.43 -0.07 -13.32
CA LYS A 114 20.99 1.28 -13.51
C LYS A 114 20.12 2.13 -14.46
N ILE A 115 18.81 2.14 -14.20
CA ILE A 115 17.83 2.88 -15.02
C ILE A 115 18.11 4.40 -14.87
N PRO A 116 18.32 5.14 -15.97
CA PRO A 116 18.41 6.60 -15.93
C PRO A 116 17.13 7.23 -15.35
N VAL A 117 17.28 8.31 -14.59
CA VAL A 117 16.14 8.95 -13.86
C VAL A 117 15.02 9.36 -14.82
N ASP A 118 15.36 9.88 -15.99
CA ASP A 118 14.44 10.30 -17.04
C ASP A 118 13.71 9.12 -17.73
N LYS A 119 14.17 7.88 -17.49
CA LYS A 119 13.63 6.64 -18.07
C LYS A 119 12.83 5.79 -17.11
N VAL A 120 12.73 6.18 -15.83
CA VAL A 120 12.04 5.38 -14.79
C VAL A 120 10.58 5.11 -15.15
N HIS A 121 9.86 6.08 -15.72
CA HIS A 121 8.45 5.93 -16.08
C HIS A 121 8.19 4.82 -17.11
N GLU A 122 9.15 4.56 -18.00
CA GLU A 122 9.06 3.46 -18.99
C GLU A 122 9.09 2.06 -18.35
N HIS A 123 9.46 1.97 -17.07
CA HIS A 123 9.54 0.72 -16.31
C HIS A 123 8.34 0.49 -15.38
N ILE A 124 7.52 1.51 -15.15
CA ILE A 124 6.34 1.43 -14.29
C ILE A 124 5.17 0.90 -15.12
N PHE A 125 4.58 -0.22 -14.69
CA PHE A 125 3.34 -0.75 -15.26
C PHE A 125 2.13 0.02 -14.75
N GLY A 126 2.11 0.36 -13.46
CA GLY A 126 0.99 1.04 -12.83
C GLY A 126 1.18 1.20 -11.32
N TYR A 127 0.08 1.52 -10.64
CA TYR A 127 0.06 1.82 -9.21
C TYR A 127 -1.07 1.05 -8.52
N THR A 128 -0.90 0.77 -7.23
CA THR A 128 -1.95 0.20 -6.38
C THR A 128 -1.80 0.73 -4.94
N ILE A 129 -2.71 0.35 -4.06
CA ILE A 129 -2.66 0.64 -2.62
C ILE A 129 -2.01 -0.56 -1.91
N VAL A 130 -1.19 -0.30 -0.89
CA VAL A 130 -0.65 -1.31 0.01
C VAL A 130 -0.68 -0.80 1.45
N ILE A 131 -0.78 -1.70 2.42
CA ILE A 131 -0.53 -1.40 3.83
C ILE A 131 0.93 -1.76 4.12
N ALA A 132 1.84 -0.79 4.04
CA ALA A 132 3.28 -0.99 4.23
C ALA A 132 3.94 0.22 4.86
N THR A 133 5.15 0.05 5.39
CA THR A 133 5.72 0.88 6.47
C THR A 133 6.49 2.13 5.99
N GLY A 134 5.81 2.96 5.20
CA GLY A 134 6.25 4.20 4.55
C GLY A 134 5.12 5.22 4.40
N THR A 135 4.22 5.28 5.37
CA THR A 135 2.98 6.07 5.38
C THR A 135 3.18 7.56 5.69
N PRO A 136 2.19 8.43 5.40
CA PRO A 136 2.04 9.74 6.05
C PRO A 136 1.91 9.65 7.58
N ASP A 137 1.77 10.77 8.27
CA ASP A 137 1.55 10.81 9.72
C ASP A 137 0.21 10.18 10.16
N GLY A 138 0.07 9.93 11.47
CA GLY A 138 -1.16 9.45 12.11
C GLY A 138 -1.20 7.96 12.43
N VAL A 139 -0.05 7.29 12.39
CA VAL A 139 0.12 5.88 12.80
C VAL A 139 -0.24 5.69 14.27
N GLY A 140 -0.79 4.53 14.62
CA GLY A 140 -1.29 4.22 15.94
C GLY A 140 -0.24 4.37 17.04
N PHE A 141 0.99 3.90 16.78
CA PHE A 141 2.14 4.02 17.69
C PHE A 141 2.42 5.46 18.14
N ALA A 142 2.22 6.44 17.25
CA ALA A 142 2.58 7.83 17.50
C ALA A 142 1.46 8.66 18.13
N ARG A 143 0.27 8.09 18.30
CA ARG A 143 -0.86 8.75 18.98
C ARG A 143 -0.61 8.88 20.47
N THR A 144 -1.37 9.76 21.13
CA THR A 144 -1.33 9.94 22.58
C THR A 144 -2.77 9.90 23.16
N PRO A 145 -3.17 8.79 23.82
CA PRO A 145 -2.40 7.56 24.01
C PRO A 145 -2.14 6.80 22.70
N ALA A 146 -1.12 5.94 22.69
CA ALA A 146 -0.89 5.05 21.54
C ALA A 146 -2.10 4.13 21.34
N GLU A 147 -2.38 3.84 20.08
CA GLU A 147 -3.53 3.05 19.62
C GLU A 147 -3.04 1.92 18.74
N TYR A 148 -3.55 0.70 18.95
CA TYR A 148 -3.17 -0.48 18.17
C TYR A 148 -4.41 -1.25 17.75
N LEU A 149 -4.32 -1.89 16.60
CA LEU A 149 -5.40 -2.66 16.00
C LEU A 149 -5.70 -3.92 16.81
N LYS A 150 -6.96 -4.33 16.81
CA LYS A 150 -7.49 -5.53 17.47
C LYS A 150 -8.45 -6.29 16.58
N ALA A 151 -8.70 -7.56 16.89
CA ALA A 151 -9.72 -8.35 16.22
C ALA A 151 -11.07 -7.61 16.16
N GLY A 152 -11.65 -7.57 14.96
CA GLY A 152 -12.87 -6.83 14.64
C GLY A 152 -12.63 -5.43 14.05
N ASP A 153 -11.44 -4.86 14.19
CA ASP A 153 -11.12 -3.58 13.56
C ASP A 153 -11.06 -3.71 12.04
N VAL A 154 -11.48 -2.64 11.35
CA VAL A 154 -11.44 -2.54 9.88
C VAL A 154 -10.43 -1.47 9.49
N VAL A 155 -9.43 -1.85 8.71
CA VAL A 155 -8.43 -0.94 8.15
C VAL A 155 -8.85 -0.57 6.74
N THR A 156 -9.21 0.70 6.53
CA THR A 156 -9.59 1.24 5.22
C THR A 156 -8.54 2.23 4.72
N CYS A 157 -7.92 1.91 3.60
CA CYS A 157 -6.90 2.71 2.93
C CYS A 157 -7.45 3.27 1.63
N LYS A 158 -7.30 4.58 1.39
CA LYS A 158 -7.79 5.23 0.17
C LYS A 158 -6.67 6.05 -0.48
N VAL A 159 -6.51 5.87 -1.78
CA VAL A 159 -5.66 6.72 -2.62
C VAL A 159 -6.51 7.29 -3.75
N GLU A 160 -6.55 8.61 -3.85
CA GLU A 160 -7.30 9.31 -4.89
C GLU A 160 -6.82 8.90 -6.29
N GLY A 161 -7.76 8.65 -7.20
CA GLY A 161 -7.48 8.18 -8.55
C GLY A 161 -7.13 6.68 -8.67
N ILE A 162 -6.98 5.97 -7.55
CA ILE A 162 -6.70 4.52 -7.54
C ILE A 162 -7.88 3.72 -6.98
N GLY A 163 -8.32 4.01 -5.75
CA GLY A 163 -9.44 3.28 -5.15
C GLY A 163 -9.40 3.21 -3.62
N VAL A 164 -10.02 2.16 -3.09
CA VAL A 164 -10.08 1.84 -1.67
C VAL A 164 -9.63 0.39 -1.48
N LEU A 165 -8.79 0.16 -0.48
CA LEU A 165 -8.38 -1.15 0.02
C LEU A 165 -8.90 -1.29 1.45
N GLU A 166 -9.65 -2.34 1.73
CA GLU A 166 -10.23 -2.58 3.04
C GLU A 166 -9.92 -4.01 3.50
N ASN A 167 -9.57 -4.16 4.78
CA ASN A 167 -9.28 -5.44 5.40
C ASN A 167 -9.75 -5.43 6.85
N THR A 168 -10.27 -6.56 7.34
CA THR A 168 -10.73 -6.72 8.72
C THR A 168 -9.74 -7.57 9.51
N LEU A 169 -9.46 -7.19 10.76
CA LEU A 169 -8.67 -8.01 11.68
C LEU A 169 -9.52 -9.16 12.22
N VAL A 170 -8.96 -10.36 12.22
CA VAL A 170 -9.62 -11.58 12.71
C VAL A 170 -8.67 -12.30 13.65
N ALA A 171 -9.16 -12.61 14.86
CA ALA A 171 -8.41 -13.39 15.84
C ALA A 171 -8.03 -14.77 15.27
N VAL A 172 -6.80 -15.19 15.54
CA VAL A 172 -6.28 -16.52 15.17
C VAL A 172 -6.53 -17.53 16.29
#